data_AF-A0A9W4JE73-F1
#
_entry.id   AF-A0A9W4JE73-F1
#
_cell.length_a   1.000
_cell.length_b   1.000
_cell.length_c   1.000
_cell.angle_alpha   90.00
_cell.angle_beta   90.00
_cell.angle_gamma   90.00
#
_symmetry.space_group_name_H-M   'P 1'
#
loop_
_entity.id
_entity.type
_entity.pdbx_description
1 polymer ?
#
loop_
_entity_poly.entity_id
_entity_poly.type
_entity_poly.pdbx_seq_one_letter_code
_entity_poly.pdbx_strand_id
1 'polypeptide(L)' 'MSSYLVTGASRGLGFDFIRQLAQNPTNTVIGLVRDKAAAEKKVLEEGLSNVHIVEA' A
#
# COMPACT_ATOMS: atom_id res chain seq x y z
N MET A 1 -15.14 -8.21 1.67
CA MET A 1 -14.44 -7.08 2.28
C MET A 1 -13.34 -7.64 3.14
N SER A 2 -12.10 -7.53 2.68
CA SER A 2 -10.93 -8.09 3.36
C SER A 2 -9.92 -6.98 3.60
N SER A 3 -9.30 -6.98 4.78
CA SER A 3 -8.25 -6.03 5.14
C SER A 3 -6.90 -6.73 5.14
N TYR A 4 -5.92 -6.15 4.46
CA TYR A 4 -4.58 -6.71 4.30
C TYR A 4 -3.54 -5.76 4.86
N LEU A 5 -2.72 -6.23 5.80
CA LEU A 5 -1.54 -5.51 6.27
C LEU A 5 -0.31 -6.06 5.56
N VAL A 6 0.41 -5.20 4.85
CA VAL A 6 1.64 -5.55 4.12
C VAL A 6 2.83 -4.86 4.80
N THR A 7 3.70 -5.65 5.42
CA THR A 7 4.96 -5.16 6.00
C THR A 7 6.04 -5.05 4.92
N GLY A 8 6.94 -4.06 5.03
CA GLY A 8 7.98 -3.86 4.01
C GLY A 8 7.42 -3.28 2.71
N ALA A 9 6.32 -2.52 2.81
CA ALA A 9 5.56 -2.00 1.69
C ALA A 9 6.28 -0.90 0.87
N SER A 10 7.45 -0.43 1.28
CA SER A 10 8.11 0.73 0.63
C SER A 10 8.67 0.45 -0.77
N ARG A 11 8.97 -0.82 -1.09
CA ARG A 11 9.66 -1.22 -2.33
C ARG A 11 9.57 -2.73 -2.62
N GLY A 12 9.94 -3.11 -3.85
CA GLY A 12 10.05 -4.50 -4.26
C GLY A 12 8.71 -5.24 -4.17
N LEU A 13 8.76 -6.50 -3.75
CA LEU A 13 7.59 -7.39 -3.64
C LEU A 13 6.51 -6.85 -2.69
N GLY A 14 6.90 -6.18 -1.60
CA GLY A 14 5.93 -5.59 -0.68
C GLY A 14 5.07 -4.52 -1.34
N PHE A 15 5.64 -3.71 -2.23
CA PHE A 15 4.89 -2.72 -2.99
C PHE A 15 4.05 -3.38 -4.10
N ASP A 16 4.56 -4.42 -4.74
CA ASP A 16 3.81 -5.16 -5.77
C ASP A 16 2.59 -5.89 -5.19
N PHE A 17 2.69 -6.40 -3.95
CA PHE A 17 1.51 -6.91 -3.23
C PHE A 17 0.47 -5.83 -3.01
N ILE A 18 0.87 -4.61 -2.64
CA ILE A 18 -0.05 -3.49 -2.51
C ILE A 18 -0.78 -3.24 -3.83
N ARG A 19 -0.06 -3.17 -4.95
CA ARG A 19 -0.65 -2.99 -6.28
C ARG A 19 -1.67 -4.07 -6.60
N GLN A 20 -1.31 -5.34 -6.45
CA GLN A 20 -2.19 -6.47 -6.79
C GLN A 20 -3.43 -6.51 -5.90
N LEU A 21 -3.27 -6.30 -4.60
CA LEU A 21 -4.39 -6.30 -3.64
C LEU A 21 -5.30 -5.09 -3.82
N ALA A 22 -4.73 -3.95 -4.24
CA ALA A 22 -5.46 -2.71 -4.48
C ALA A 22 -6.30 -2.73 -5.77
N GLN A 23 -6.01 -3.63 -6.73
CA GLN A 23 -6.84 -3.79 -7.94
C GLN A 23 -8.31 -4.10 -7.63
N ASN A 24 -8.58 -4.72 -6.47
CA ASN A 24 -9.94 -4.88 -6.00
C ASN A 24 -10.32 -3.72 -5.06
N PRO A 25 -11.21 -2.80 -5.48
CA PRO A 25 -11.59 -1.64 -4.68
C PRO A 25 -12.35 -1.99 -3.39
N THR A 26 -12.84 -3.22 -3.25
CA THR A 26 -13.48 -3.69 -1.99
C THR A 26 -12.48 -4.15 -0.93
N ASN A 27 -11.19 -4.19 -1.26
CA ASN A 27 -10.13 -4.49 -0.30
C ASN A 27 -9.64 -3.20 0.36
N THR A 28 -9.31 -3.31 1.65
CA THR A 28 -8.57 -2.27 2.37
C THR A 28 -7.12 -2.74 2.51
N VAL A 29 -6.19 -2.04 1.88
CA VAL A 29 -4.77 -2.41 1.91
C VAL A 29 -4.03 -1.43 2.81
N ILE A 30 -3.27 -1.94 3.77
CA ILE A 30 -2.51 -1.14 4.74
C ILE A 30 -1.03 -1.48 4.54
N GLY A 31 -0.25 -0.51 4.08
CA GLY A 31 1.19 -0.64 3.91
C GLY A 31 1.96 -0.11 5.11
N LEU A 32 2.77 -0.96 5.75
CA LEU A 32 3.64 -0.57 6.84
C LEU A 32 5.04 -0.25 6.30
N VAL A 33 5.48 0.99 6.53
CA VAL A 33 6.70 1.58 5.97
C VAL A 33 7.47 2.35 7.03
N ARG A 34 8.77 2.57 6.79
CA ARG A 34 9.61 3.45 7.64
C ARG A 34 9.59 4.92 7.21
N ASP A 35 9.19 5.18 5.98
CA ASP A 35 9.11 6.52 5.41
C ASP A 35 7.75 6.63 4.73
N LYS A 36 6.84 7.32 5.39
CA LYS A 36 5.46 7.50 4.95
C LYS A 36 5.39 8.39 3.71
N ALA A 37 6.10 9.51 3.68
CA ALA A 37 6.02 10.49 2.60
C ALA A 37 6.48 9.88 1.27
N ALA A 38 7.57 9.11 1.27
CA ALA A 38 8.06 8.44 0.06
C ALA A 38 7.09 7.37 -0.45
N ALA A 39 6.42 6.65 0.45
CA ALA A 39 5.47 5.60 0.09
C ALA A 39 4.13 6.17 -0.40
N GLU A 40 3.59 7.20 0.27
CA GLU A 40 2.36 7.87 -0.16
C GLU A 40 2.51 8.49 -1.55
N LYS A 41 3.66 9.10 -1.84
CA LYS A 41 3.93 9.64 -3.18
C LYS A 41 3.82 8.56 -4.27
N LYS A 42 4.37 7.36 -4.03
CA LYS A 42 4.26 6.24 -4.98
C LYS A 42 2.83 5.74 -5.14
N VAL A 43 2.10 5.62 -4.03
CA VAL A 43 0.69 5.20 -4.04
C VAL A 43 -0.16 6.20 -4.85
N LEU A 44 0.12 7.50 -4.69
CA LEU A 44 -0.55 8.58 -5.43
C LEU A 44 -0.19 8.57 -6.92
N GLU A 45 1.09 8.35 -7.26
CA GLU A 45 1.56 8.20 -8.65
C GLU A 45 0.87 7.01 -9.36
N GLU A 46 0.55 5.95 -8.62
CA GLU A 46 -0.13 4.75 -9.12
C GLU A 46 -1.66 4.85 -9.10
N GLY A 47 -2.23 5.92 -8.51
CA GLY A 47 -3.67 6.12 -8.43
C GLY A 47 -4.42 5.14 -7.53
N LEU A 48 -3.75 4.51 -6.57
CA LEU A 48 -4.36 3.51 -5.69
C LEU A 48 -5.13 4.20 -4.55
N SER A 49 -6.46 4.20 -4.65
CA SER A 49 -7.34 4.94 -3.72
C SER A 49 -7.74 4.16 -2.46
N ASN A 50 -7.55 2.84 -2.45
CA ASN A 50 -7.90 1.91 -1.37
C ASN A 50 -6.68 1.43 -0.57
N VAL A 51 -5.59 2.20 -0.61
CA VAL A 51 -4.33 1.93 0.10
C VAL A 51 -4.12 2.98 1.19
N HIS A 52 -3.82 2.52 2.39
CA HIS A 52 -3.46 3.35 3.53
C HIS A 52 -2.02 3.07 3.93
N ILE A 53 -1.22 4.11 4.11
CA ILE A 53 0.18 3.98 4.51
C ILE A 53 0.32 4.35 5.99
N VAL A 54 0.94 3.45 6.75
CA VAL A 54 1.21 3.60 8.18
C VAL A 54 2.71 3.55 8.40
N GLU A 55 3.21 4.51 9.16
CA GLU A 55 4.61 4.59 9.57
C GLU A 55 4.83 3.80 10.86
N ALA A 56 5.89 3.00 10.92
CA ALA A 56 6.30 2.23 12.09
C ALA A 56 7.82 2.04 12.16
#